data_AF-A0A743TXP3-F1
#
_entry.id   AF-A0A743TXP3-F1
#
_cell.length_a   1.000
_cell.length_b   1.000
_cell.length_c   1.000
_cell.angle_alpha   90.00
_cell.angle_beta   90.00
_cell.angle_gamma   90.00
#
_symmetry.space_group_name_H-M   'P 1'
#
loop_
_entity.id
_entity.type
_entity.pdbx_description
1 polymer ?
#
loop_
_entity_poly.entity_id
_entity_poly.type
_entity_poly.pdbx_seq_one_letter_code
_entity_poly.pdbx_strand_id
1 'polypeptide(L)'
;MVKHFLWRERVFMAIILGGHDNDALKQVSVRSCALGRWYDGRGKTYSHLPAYRSLGEVHFRYHKLLNELIDRDVEDMTFRELSTELTTLEMLSQQLV
;
A
#
# COMPACT_ATOMS: atom_id res chain seq x y z
N MET A 1 -1.28 -10.45 12.19
CA MET A 1 -2.11 -9.32 12.66
C MET A 1 -1.29 -8.07 13.03
N VAL A 2 -0.31 -8.13 13.93
CA VAL A 2 0.41 -6.93 14.44
C VAL A 2 1.30 -6.20 13.42
N LYS A 3 1.87 -6.90 12.43
CA LYS A 3 2.82 -6.29 11.46
C LYS A 3 2.19 -5.30 10.47
N HIS A 4 0.91 -5.48 10.09
CA HIS A 4 0.20 -4.54 9.22
C HIS A 4 -0.27 -3.29 9.99
N PHE A 5 -0.73 -3.47 11.23
CA PHE A 5 -1.16 -2.36 12.11
C PHE A 5 -0.04 -1.32 12.31
N LEU A 6 1.19 -1.79 12.52
CA LEU A 6 2.37 -0.93 12.68
C LEU A 6 2.85 -0.26 11.37
N TRP A 7 2.49 -0.83 10.21
CA TRP A 7 2.80 -0.23 8.90
C TRP A 7 1.78 0.87 8.57
N ARG A 8 0.49 0.64 8.87
CA ARG A 8 -0.56 1.65 8.79
C ARG A 8 -0.19 2.89 9.60
N GLU A 9 0.13 2.74 10.88
CA GLU A 9 0.50 3.88 11.73
C GLU A 9 1.75 4.60 11.23
N ARG A 10 2.72 3.88 10.65
CA ARG A 10 3.92 4.50 10.06
C ARG A 10 3.64 5.29 8.79
N VAL A 11 2.79 4.78 7.91
CA VAL A 11 2.40 5.48 6.67
C VAL A 11 1.52 6.68 6.99
N PHE A 12 0.53 6.53 7.87
CA PHE A 12 -0.27 7.66 8.35
C PHE A 12 0.59 8.69 9.08
N MET A 13 1.54 8.29 9.94
CA MET A 13 2.47 9.22 10.61
C MET A 13 3.39 9.92 9.61
N ALA A 14 3.93 9.22 8.62
CA ALA A 14 4.84 9.83 7.64
C ALA A 14 4.11 10.81 6.71
N ILE A 15 2.85 10.51 6.36
CA ILE A 15 1.95 11.38 5.59
C ILE A 15 1.48 12.60 6.42
N ILE A 16 1.09 12.41 7.69
CA ILE A 16 0.50 13.46 8.53
C ILE A 16 1.56 14.39 9.15
N LEU A 17 2.77 13.88 9.45
CA LEU A 17 3.82 14.66 10.12
C LEU A 17 4.83 15.31 9.16
N GLY A 18 4.58 15.32 7.84
CA GLY A 18 5.50 15.92 6.85
C GLY A 18 6.92 15.34 6.94
N GLY A 19 7.05 14.04 7.23
CA GLY A 19 8.28 13.46 7.73
C GLY A 19 9.31 13.16 6.65
N HIS A 20 10.11 14.16 6.26
CA HIS A 20 11.52 14.18 5.83
C HIS A 20 12.20 13.02 5.04
N ASP A 21 11.49 11.99 4.61
CA ASP A 21 12.10 10.86 3.91
C ASP A 21 11.11 10.23 2.91
N ASN A 22 10.56 11.09 2.04
CA ASN A 22 9.73 10.69 0.90
C ASN A 22 10.42 9.59 0.07
N ASP A 23 11.76 9.56 0.03
CA ASP A 23 12.53 8.53 -0.67
C ASP A 23 12.51 7.15 0.03
N ALA A 24 12.37 7.09 1.36
CA ALA A 24 12.15 5.83 2.08
C ALA A 24 10.72 5.29 1.87
N LEU A 25 9.73 6.17 1.69
CA LEU A 25 8.35 5.79 1.32
C LEU A 25 8.25 5.35 -0.15
N LYS A 26 8.99 6.01 -1.07
CA LYS A 26 9.08 5.63 -2.50
C LYS A 26 9.61 4.23 -2.74
N GLN A 27 10.37 3.65 -1.79
CA GLN A 27 10.97 2.32 -1.96
C GLN A 27 9.98 1.15 -1.82
N VAL A 28 8.72 1.38 -1.44
CA VAL A 28 7.75 0.30 -1.31
C VAL A 28 7.10 -0.03 -2.67
N SER A 29 7.91 -0.54 -3.60
CA SER A 29 7.41 -1.08 -4.87
C SER A 29 6.59 -2.35 -4.63
N VAL A 30 5.51 -2.50 -5.40
CA VAL A 30 4.64 -3.68 -5.43
C VAL A 30 5.44 -4.99 -5.61
N ARG A 31 6.63 -4.94 -6.23
CA ARG A 31 7.48 -6.13 -6.43
C ARG A 31 8.58 -6.27 -5.38
N SER A 32 9.01 -5.17 -4.77
CA SER A 32 10.08 -5.16 -3.77
C SER A 32 9.56 -5.37 -2.34
N CYS A 33 8.25 -5.31 -2.09
CA CYS A 33 7.70 -5.63 -0.78
C CYS A 33 7.74 -7.16 -0.50
N ALA A 34 7.57 -7.57 0.76
CA ALA A 34 7.66 -8.99 1.13
C ALA A 34 6.60 -9.85 0.41
N LEU A 35 5.37 -9.34 0.27
CA LEU A 35 4.30 -10.01 -0.47
C LEU A 35 4.62 -10.07 -1.96
N GLY A 36 5.12 -8.98 -2.55
CA GLY A 36 5.55 -8.93 -3.96
C GLY A 36 6.63 -9.94 -4.30
N ARG A 37 7.68 -10.03 -3.48
CA ARG A 37 8.74 -11.04 -3.63
C ARG A 37 8.22 -12.46 -3.52
N TRP A 38 7.26 -12.70 -2.63
CA TRP A 38 6.61 -14.01 -2.54
C TRP A 38 5.76 -14.29 -3.78
N TYR A 39 4.90 -13.35 -4.17
CA TYR A 39 3.99 -13.42 -5.30
C TYR A 39 4.77 -13.74 -6.58
N ASP A 40 5.77 -12.93 -6.93
CA ASP A 40 6.57 -13.13 -8.14
C ASP A 40 7.53 -14.33 -8.08
N GLY A 41 7.81 -14.83 -6.88
CA GLY A 41 8.69 -15.96 -6.61
C GLY A 41 7.92 -17.23 -6.30
N ARG A 42 8.04 -17.73 -5.06
CA ARG A 42 7.48 -19.02 -4.63
C ARG A 42 5.96 -19.10 -4.77
N GLY A 43 5.26 -17.98 -4.64
CA GLY A 43 3.80 -17.87 -4.75
C GLY A 43 3.28 -18.24 -6.14
N LYS A 44 4.08 -18.12 -7.20
CA LYS A 44 3.68 -18.47 -8.57
C LYS A 44 3.17 -19.89 -8.74
N THR A 45 3.53 -20.83 -7.86
CA THR A 45 2.96 -22.18 -7.88
C THR A 45 1.43 -22.17 -7.74
N TYR A 46 0.88 -21.15 -7.08
CA TYR A 46 -0.56 -20.96 -6.88
C TYR A 46 -1.23 -20.10 -7.97
N SER A 47 -0.51 -19.74 -9.05
CA SER A 47 -1.03 -18.85 -10.09
C SER A 47 -2.28 -19.34 -10.81
N HIS A 48 -2.52 -20.65 -10.76
CA HIS A 48 -3.72 -21.29 -11.28
C HIS A 48 -4.98 -21.03 -10.44
N LEU A 49 -4.84 -20.57 -9.20
CA LEU A 49 -5.97 -20.30 -8.31
C LEU A 49 -6.56 -18.90 -8.55
N PRO A 50 -7.91 -18.75 -8.61
CA PRO A 50 -8.55 -17.43 -8.71
C PRO A 50 -8.18 -16.50 -7.55
N ALA A 51 -8.07 -17.03 -6.33
CA ALA A 51 -7.69 -16.27 -5.14
C ALA A 51 -6.29 -15.65 -5.26
N TYR A 52 -5.35 -16.35 -5.90
CA TYR A 52 -4.01 -15.81 -6.16
C TYR A 52 -4.08 -14.59 -7.09
N ARG A 53 -4.85 -14.69 -8.19
CA ARG A 53 -5.01 -13.56 -9.12
C ARG A 53 -5.66 -12.35 -8.44
N SER A 54 -6.71 -12.59 -7.65
CA SER A 54 -7.39 -11.54 -6.87
C SER A 54 -6.46 -10.87 -5.86
N LEU A 55 -5.64 -11.65 -5.15
CA LEU A 55 -4.61 -11.11 -4.24
C LEU A 55 -3.64 -10.19 -4.97
N GLY A 56 -3.17 -10.59 -6.15
CA GLY A 56 -2.28 -9.77 -6.97
C GLY A 56 -2.90 -8.45 -7.41
N GLU A 57 -4.19 -8.46 -7.78
CA GLU A 57 -4.93 -7.26 -8.18
C GLU A 57 -5.10 -6.27 -7.02
N VAL A 58 -5.58 -6.74 -5.87
CA VAL A 58 -5.73 -5.90 -4.67
C VAL A 58 -4.39 -5.33 -4.24
N HIS A 59 -3.35 -6.16 -4.24
CA HIS A 59 -1.99 -5.76 -3.88
C HIS A 59 -1.44 -4.67 -4.81
N PHE A 60 -1.67 -4.80 -6.12
CA PHE A 60 -1.30 -3.76 -7.09
C PHE A 60 -2.06 -2.45 -6.84
N ARG A 61 -3.38 -2.52 -6.64
CA ARG A 61 -4.22 -1.32 -6.39
C ARG A 61 -3.78 -0.59 -5.12
N TYR A 62 -3.43 -1.33 -4.09
CA TYR A 62 -2.93 -0.78 -2.83
C TYR A 62 -1.66 0.06 -3.03
N HIS A 63 -0.64 -0.53 -3.68
CA HIS A 63 0.61 0.18 -3.96
C HIS A 63 0.44 1.35 -4.92
N LYS A 64 -0.45 1.20 -5.91
CA LYS A 64 -0.77 2.28 -6.84
C LYS A 64 -1.31 3.51 -6.10
N LEU A 65 -2.35 3.32 -5.27
CA LEU A 65 -2.95 4.42 -4.50
C LEU A 65 -1.95 5.05 -3.53
N LEU A 66 -1.14 4.24 -2.85
CA LEU A 66 -0.10 4.74 -1.95
C LEU A 66 0.89 5.66 -2.69
N ASN A 67 1.36 5.24 -3.87
CA ASN A 67 2.29 6.04 -4.66
C ASN A 67 1.63 7.32 -5.20
N GLU A 68 0.37 7.23 -5.65
CA GLU A 68 -0.39 8.41 -6.09
C GLU A 68 -0.57 9.43 -4.96
N LEU A 69 -0.77 8.97 -3.71
CA LEU A 69 -0.85 9.83 -2.54
C LEU A 69 0.49 10.51 -2.21
N ILE A 70 1.61 9.79 -2.34
CA ILE A 70 2.95 10.35 -2.14
C ILE A 70 3.29 11.36 -3.23
N ASP A 71 3.00 11.05 -4.50
CA ASP A 71 3.33 11.87 -5.66
C ASP A 71 2.52 13.18 -5.71
N ARG A 72 1.28 13.17 -5.20
CA ARG A 72 0.39 14.34 -5.20
C ARG A 72 0.71 15.38 -4.13
N ASP A 73 1.68 15.12 -3.27
CA ASP A 73 1.98 15.85 -2.04
C ASP A 73 0.74 16.08 -1.16
N VAL A 74 0.70 15.40 -0.02
CA VAL A 74 -0.51 15.39 0.82
C VAL A 74 -0.83 16.77 1.39
N GLU A 75 0.15 17.67 1.44
CA GLU A 75 -0.03 19.06 1.85
C GLU A 75 -0.96 19.87 0.92
N ASP A 76 -1.04 19.49 -0.36
CA ASP A 76 -1.89 20.15 -1.36
C ASP A 76 -3.33 19.59 -1.42
N MET A 77 -3.66 18.59 -0.58
CA MET A 77 -4.99 17.98 -0.55
C MET A 77 -5.93 18.64 0.44
N THR A 78 -7.20 18.79 0.07
CA THR A 78 -8.22 19.11 1.07
C THR A 78 -8.41 17.93 2.04
N PHE A 79 -8.84 18.23 3.26
CA PHE A 79 -9.16 17.19 4.27
C PHE A 79 -10.13 16.13 3.73
N ARG A 80 -11.11 16.53 2.91
CA ARG A 80 -12.11 15.62 2.34
C ARG A 80 -11.49 14.64 1.34
N GLU A 81 -10.61 15.14 0.47
CA GLU A 81 -9.89 14.31 -0.50
C GLU A 81 -8.99 13.34 0.25
N LEU A 82 -8.15 13.84 1.16
CA LEU A 82 -7.25 13.02 1.95
C LEU A 82 -8.02 11.94 2.73
N SER A 83 -9.11 12.29 3.41
CA SER A 83 -9.93 11.32 4.14
C SER A 83 -10.53 10.24 3.23
N THR A 84 -10.91 10.58 2.01
CA THR A 84 -11.49 9.62 1.05
C THR A 84 -10.43 8.63 0.57
N GLU A 85 -9.25 9.13 0.22
CA GLU A 85 -8.14 8.29 -0.24
C GLU A 85 -7.62 7.37 0.88
N LEU A 86 -7.48 7.88 2.10
CA LEU A 86 -7.07 7.09 3.27
C LEU A 86 -8.11 6.00 3.62
N THR A 87 -9.39 6.29 3.47
CA THR A 87 -10.46 5.28 3.63
C THR A 87 -10.33 4.18 2.58
N THR A 88 -10.10 4.57 1.32
CA THR A 88 -9.89 3.61 0.22
C THR A 88 -8.65 2.74 0.45
N LEU A 89 -7.56 3.33 0.93
CA LEU A 89 -6.32 2.64 1.25
C LEU A 89 -6.54 1.59 2.36
N GLU A 90 -7.31 1.93 3.41
CA GLU A 90 -7.66 1.01 4.48
C GLU A 90 -8.53 -0.17 3.97
N MET A 91 -9.52 0.11 3.11
CA MET A 91 -10.35 -0.94 2.51
C MET A 91 -9.54 -1.94 1.66
N LEU A 92 -8.53 -1.45 0.94
CA LEU A 92 -7.62 -2.30 0.17
C LEU A 92 -6.69 -3.10 1.09
N SER A 93 -6.20 -2.49 2.17
CA SER A 93 -5.37 -3.16 3.19
C SER A 93 -6.10 -4.36 3.81
N GLN A 94 -7.39 -4.21 4.16
CA GLN A 94 -8.19 -5.27 4.77
C GLN A 94 -8.42 -6.48 3.86
N GLN A 95 -8.31 -6.31 2.54
CA GLN A 95 -8.42 -7.42 1.57
C GLN A 95 -7.10 -8.18 1.38
N LEU A 96 -5.99 -7.69 1.93
CA LEU A 96 -4.67 -8.34 1.90
C LEU A 96 -4.40 -9.20 3.16
N VAL A 97 -5.31 -9.21 4.14
CA VAL A 97 -5.12 -9.81 5.47
C VAL A 97 -6.18 -10.84 5.80
#